data_AF-A0A540WLK7-F1
#
_entry.id   AF-A0A540WLK7-F1
#
_cell.length_a   1.000
_cell.length_b   1.000
_cell.length_c   1.000
_cell.angle_alpha   90.00
_cell.angle_beta   90.00
_cell.angle_gamma   90.00
#
_symmetry.space_group_name_H-M   'P 1'
#
loop_
_entity.id
_entity.type
_entity.pdbx_description
1 polymer ?
#
loop_
_entity_poly.entity_id
_entity_poly.type
_entity_poly.pdbx_seq_one_letter_code
_entity_poly.pdbx_strand_id
1 'polypeptide(L)'
;MLSGCGRTIILVLPLGCFALGCSTPNPNVRVVRTSEGVLRVDAPWSGPYKTMEELAEEGCEKVTNQPGASHGDANGEYGMEYCALHYYSPEDDAYYLSFLSDVGGDGPDGMKFCVVPRAINELNRKRYILLGPAHNHPHNREFSRADTGKRRPLGWSPLGTSRVFDRETGRVWDRELLVFYRERNGRCSTFKYNYFTRLVYALRRGEWVAIGKAGGEYGKVTLFDGREWLP
;
A
#
# COMPACT_ATOMS: atom_id res chain seq x y z
N MET A 1 -56.58 21.55 -58.90
CA MET A 1 -55.51 20.59 -58.55
C MET A 1 -54.20 21.35 -58.47
N LEU A 2 -53.38 21.03 -57.46
CA LEU A 2 -52.02 21.51 -57.15
C LEU A 2 -51.90 22.95 -56.60
N SER A 3 -51.73 23.08 -55.28
CA SER A 3 -50.55 23.69 -54.64
C SER A 3 -50.71 23.73 -53.11
N GLY A 4 -49.62 23.55 -52.35
CA GLY A 4 -49.59 23.74 -50.89
C GLY A 4 -48.68 22.73 -50.18
N CYS A 5 -47.36 22.83 -50.37
CA CYS A 5 -46.44 23.52 -49.44
C CYS A 5 -46.19 22.72 -48.14
N GLY A 6 -45.17 21.87 -48.19
CA GLY A 6 -44.68 21.11 -47.05
C GLY A 6 -43.87 21.97 -46.08
N ARG A 7 -44.11 21.75 -44.78
CA ARG A 7 -43.24 22.20 -43.70
C ARG A 7 -42.58 20.98 -43.08
N THR A 8 -41.33 20.73 -43.50
CA THR A 8 -40.44 19.81 -42.80
C THR A 8 -39.85 20.53 -41.60
N ILE A 9 -40.23 20.11 -40.40
CA ILE A 9 -39.61 20.57 -39.14
C ILE A 9 -38.29 19.81 -39.00
N ILE A 10 -37.17 20.52 -39.16
CA ILE A 10 -35.84 19.99 -38.85
C ILE A 10 -35.63 20.16 -37.34
N LEU A 11 -35.72 19.05 -36.61
CA LEU A 11 -35.38 18.99 -35.20
C LEU A 11 -33.84 18.95 -35.08
N VAL A 12 -33.22 20.09 -34.78
CA VAL A 12 -31.79 20.14 -34.46
C VAL A 12 -31.61 19.67 -33.02
N LEU A 13 -31.28 18.39 -32.86
CA LEU A 13 -30.83 17.82 -31.59
C LEU A 13 -29.44 18.43 -31.25
N PRO A 14 -29.27 19.11 -30.11
CA PRO A 14 -27.96 19.51 -29.67
C PRO A 14 -27.16 18.23 -29.36
N LEU A 15 -26.08 18.01 -30.11
CA LEU A 15 -25.03 17.06 -29.76
C LEU A 15 -24.47 17.47 -28.40
N GLY A 16 -25.05 16.94 -27.34
CA GLY A 16 -24.48 16.98 -26.00
C GLY A 16 -23.15 16.25 -26.07
N CYS A 17 -22.05 16.99 -25.94
CA CYS A 17 -20.76 16.44 -25.56
C CYS A 17 -20.96 15.69 -24.24
N PHE A 18 -21.17 14.38 -24.31
CA PHE A 18 -20.90 13.49 -23.19
C PHE A 18 -19.41 13.63 -22.90
N ALA A 19 -19.08 14.52 -21.96
CA ALA A 19 -17.80 14.51 -21.28
C ALA A 19 -17.74 13.18 -20.52
N LEU A 20 -17.34 12.12 -21.23
CA LEU A 20 -16.84 10.89 -20.66
C LEU A 20 -15.65 11.35 -19.81
N GLY A 21 -15.89 11.50 -18.50
CA GLY A 21 -14.86 11.82 -17.53
C GLY A 21 -13.84 10.69 -17.53
N CYS A 22 -12.81 10.82 -18.35
CA CYS A 22 -11.60 10.01 -18.23
C CYS A 22 -11.02 10.33 -16.85
N SER A 23 -11.15 9.42 -15.88
CA SER A 23 -10.42 9.55 -14.61
C SER A 23 -8.95 9.68 -14.97
N THR A 24 -8.33 10.81 -14.63
CA THR A 24 -6.90 10.98 -14.84
C THR A 24 -6.18 9.87 -14.08
N PRO A 25 -5.34 9.04 -14.74
CA PRO A 25 -4.63 7.96 -14.06
C PRO A 25 -3.82 8.53 -12.89
N ASN A 26 -3.83 7.87 -11.73
CA ASN A 26 -3.02 8.28 -10.59
C ASN A 26 -1.53 8.18 -10.99
N PRO A 27 -0.78 9.30 -11.09
CA PRO A 27 0.60 9.29 -11.57
C PRO A 27 1.56 8.56 -10.62
N ASN A 28 1.15 8.32 -9.38
CA ASN A 28 1.93 7.59 -8.38
C ASN A 28 1.73 6.07 -8.47
N VAL A 29 0.81 5.60 -9.31
CA VAL A 29 0.66 4.18 -9.65
C VAL A 29 1.56 3.88 -10.84
N ARG A 30 2.63 3.11 -10.60
CA ARG A 30 3.59 2.70 -11.63
C ARG A 30 3.91 1.23 -11.47
N VAL A 31 2.94 0.39 -11.84
CA VAL A 31 3.01 -1.06 -11.74
C VAL A 31 2.87 -1.69 -13.11
N VAL A 32 3.64 -2.76 -13.35
CA VAL A 32 3.49 -3.65 -14.50
C VAL A 32 3.44 -5.10 -14.03
N ARG A 33 2.72 -5.94 -14.77
CA ARG A 33 2.83 -7.40 -14.63
C ARG A 33 3.90 -7.91 -15.59
N THR A 34 4.92 -8.60 -15.07
CA THR A 34 5.98 -9.20 -15.89
C THR A 34 5.46 -10.41 -16.68
N SER A 35 6.27 -10.90 -17.62
CA SER A 35 6.00 -12.13 -18.38
C SER A 35 5.78 -13.35 -17.47
N GLU A 36 6.39 -13.37 -16.28
CA GLU A 36 6.26 -14.42 -15.28
C GLU A 36 5.05 -14.22 -14.35
N GLY A 37 4.20 -13.22 -14.64
CA GLY A 37 3.01 -12.90 -13.86
C GLY A 37 3.28 -12.17 -12.55
N VAL A 38 4.53 -11.76 -12.28
CA VAL A 38 4.92 -11.01 -11.07
C VAL A 38 4.54 -9.55 -11.23
N LEU A 39 3.97 -8.93 -10.20
CA LEU A 39 3.83 -7.48 -10.17
C LEU A 39 5.17 -6.83 -9.82
N ARG A 40 5.62 -5.92 -10.67
CA ARG A 40 6.82 -5.09 -10.51
C ARG A 40 6.41 -3.62 -10.50
N VAL A 41 6.91 -2.87 -9.52
CA VAL A 41 6.68 -1.43 -9.39
C VAL A 41 7.96 -0.65 -9.67
N ASP A 42 7.84 0.57 -10.19
CA ASP A 42 9.01 1.46 -10.31
C ASP A 42 9.47 1.94 -8.92
N ALA A 43 10.77 2.26 -8.78
CA ALA A 43 11.35 2.80 -7.56
C ALA A 43 12.62 3.64 -7.86
N PRO A 44 13.00 4.61 -7.01
CA PRO A 44 12.30 5.09 -5.81
C PRO A 44 11.16 6.08 -6.14
N TRP A 45 10.10 6.08 -5.33
CA TRP A 45 9.12 7.18 -5.28
C TRP A 45 9.42 8.15 -4.12
N SER A 46 9.96 7.62 -3.02
CA SER A 46 10.32 8.41 -1.84
C SER A 46 11.59 7.90 -1.18
N GLY A 47 12.30 8.81 -0.51
CA GLY A 47 13.63 8.61 0.06
C GLY A 47 14.70 9.45 -0.68
N PRO A 48 15.96 9.43 -0.25
CA PRO A 48 16.51 8.63 0.86
C PRO A 48 15.99 9.06 2.23
N TYR A 49 15.74 8.07 3.09
CA TYR A 49 15.52 8.26 4.52
C TYR A 49 16.61 7.58 5.33
N LYS A 50 17.03 8.18 6.45
CA LYS A 50 18.10 7.60 7.29
C LYS A 50 17.58 6.53 8.23
N THR A 51 16.31 6.57 8.58
CA THR A 51 15.70 5.59 9.47
C THR A 51 14.44 4.98 8.86
N MET A 52 14.03 3.83 9.40
CA MET A 52 12.79 3.18 8.99
C MET A 52 11.57 3.97 9.49
N GLU A 53 11.73 4.67 10.61
CA GLU A 53 10.77 5.57 11.24
C GLU A 53 10.48 6.77 10.34
N GLU A 54 11.51 7.45 9.82
CA GLU A 54 11.35 8.54 8.84
C GLU A 54 10.58 8.09 7.60
N LEU A 55 10.96 6.94 7.01
CA LEU A 55 10.22 6.38 5.88
C LEU A 55 8.77 6.07 6.25
N ALA A 56 8.53 5.55 7.45
CA ALA A 56 7.21 5.16 7.92
C ALA A 56 6.29 6.36 8.17
N GLU A 57 6.80 7.49 8.68
CA GLU A 57 6.03 8.73 8.85
C GLU A 57 5.69 9.35 7.49
N GLU A 58 6.70 9.57 6.66
CA GLU A 58 6.55 10.20 5.34
C GLU A 58 5.76 9.33 4.35
N GLY A 59 5.98 8.01 4.40
CA GLY A 59 5.24 7.04 3.61
C GLY A 59 3.76 7.03 3.96
N CYS A 60 3.42 7.17 5.24
CA CYS A 60 2.02 7.24 5.67
C CYS A 60 1.32 8.45 5.04
N GLU A 61 1.91 9.64 5.15
CA GLU A 61 1.35 10.85 4.56
C GLU A 61 1.19 10.71 3.05
N LYS A 62 2.23 10.23 2.36
CA LYS A 62 2.19 10.08 0.90
C LYS A 62 1.14 9.09 0.42
N VAL A 63 1.08 7.89 1.01
CA VAL A 63 0.19 6.81 0.55
C VAL A 63 -1.26 7.12 0.89
N THR A 64 -1.53 7.63 2.11
CA THR A 64 -2.92 7.89 2.53
C THR A 64 -3.53 9.16 1.93
N ASN A 65 -2.72 10.05 1.35
CA ASN A 65 -3.19 11.21 0.57
C ASN A 65 -3.49 10.87 -0.90
N GLN A 66 -3.32 9.61 -1.31
CA GLN A 66 -3.72 9.21 -2.66
C GLN A 66 -5.25 9.15 -2.78
N PRO A 67 -5.82 9.44 -3.95
CA PRO A 67 -7.27 9.39 -4.15
C PRO A 67 -7.88 8.06 -3.70
N GLY A 68 -8.82 8.09 -2.76
CA GLY A 68 -9.51 6.91 -2.27
C GLY A 68 -8.71 6.06 -1.27
N ALA A 69 -7.50 6.48 -0.87
CA ALA A 69 -6.68 5.72 0.08
C ALA A 69 -7.14 5.86 1.55
N SER A 70 -8.03 6.81 1.84
CA SER A 70 -8.46 7.09 3.21
C SER A 70 -9.98 7.13 3.37
N HIS A 71 -10.44 6.91 4.61
CA HIS A 71 -11.85 7.02 4.99
C HIS A 71 -12.45 8.42 4.77
N GLY A 72 -11.61 9.47 4.74
CA GLY A 72 -12.03 10.88 4.71
C GLY A 72 -12.35 11.43 3.33
N ASP A 73 -12.02 10.71 2.26
CA ASP A 73 -12.43 11.10 0.92
C ASP A 73 -13.93 10.87 0.76
N ALA A 74 -14.62 11.64 -0.09
CA ALA A 74 -16.08 11.58 -0.31
C ALA A 74 -16.63 10.19 -0.72
N ASN A 75 -15.76 9.19 -0.84
CA ASN A 75 -15.99 7.79 -1.15
C ASN A 75 -15.62 6.86 0.03
N GLY A 76 -15.70 7.30 1.29
CA GLY A 76 -15.18 6.59 2.48
C GLY A 76 -15.70 5.16 2.74
N GLU A 77 -16.72 4.72 2.02
CA GLU A 77 -17.25 3.34 1.98
C GLU A 77 -16.60 2.48 0.86
N TYR A 78 -15.95 3.13 -0.10
CA TYR A 78 -15.31 2.56 -1.30
C TYR A 78 -13.78 2.76 -1.32
N GLY A 79 -13.16 2.98 -0.16
CA GLY A 79 -11.70 3.17 -0.08
C GLY A 79 -10.94 2.03 -0.73
N MET A 80 -9.79 2.32 -1.33
CA MET A 80 -8.94 1.35 -2.01
C MET A 80 -7.60 1.19 -1.30
N GLU A 81 -7.02 -0.01 -1.43
CA GLU A 81 -5.67 -0.26 -0.95
C GLU A 81 -4.66 -0.09 -2.07
N TYR A 82 -3.62 0.68 -1.79
CA TYR A 82 -2.40 0.76 -2.59
C TYR A 82 -1.31 -0.06 -1.92
N CYS A 83 -0.67 -0.92 -2.69
CA CYS A 83 0.52 -1.65 -2.27
C CYS A 83 1.78 -0.97 -2.78
N ALA A 84 2.81 -0.93 -1.95
CA ALA A 84 4.16 -0.52 -2.28
C ALA A 84 5.18 -1.51 -1.70
N LEU A 85 6.44 -1.31 -2.03
CA LEU A 85 7.58 -2.00 -1.42
C LEU A 85 8.47 -0.97 -0.75
N HIS A 86 8.90 -1.28 0.48
CA HIS A 86 9.99 -0.56 1.12
C HIS A 86 11.26 -1.40 1.06
N TYR A 87 12.38 -0.71 0.87
CA TYR A 87 13.67 -1.33 0.67
C TYR A 87 14.79 -0.45 1.20
N TYR A 88 15.94 -1.06 1.41
CA TYR A 88 17.16 -0.39 1.80
C TYR A 88 18.18 -0.44 0.66
N SER A 89 18.85 0.68 0.37
CA SER A 89 20.01 0.71 -0.51
C SER A 89 21.28 0.77 0.34
N PRO A 90 22.12 -0.28 0.29
CA PRO A 90 23.42 -0.28 0.98
C PRO A 90 24.38 0.79 0.44
N GLU A 91 24.22 1.21 -0.81
CA GLU A 91 25.06 2.24 -1.43
C GLU A 91 24.79 3.63 -0.84
N ASP A 92 23.53 3.95 -0.57
CA ASP A 92 23.13 5.25 0.01
C ASP A 92 23.08 5.23 1.54
N ASP A 93 23.18 4.05 2.13
CA ASP A 93 22.86 3.78 3.54
C ASP A 93 21.53 4.45 3.92
N ALA A 94 20.48 4.08 3.19
CA ALA A 94 19.18 4.74 3.28
C ALA A 94 18.01 3.82 2.90
N TYR A 95 16.83 4.18 3.41
CA TYR A 95 15.55 3.53 3.15
C TYR A 95 14.76 4.28 2.08
N TYR A 96 13.98 3.53 1.30
CA TYR A 96 13.20 4.01 0.18
C TYR A 96 11.84 3.33 0.09
N LEU A 97 10.87 4.06 -0.46
CA LEU A 97 9.54 3.56 -0.81
C LEU A 97 9.39 3.54 -2.34
N SER A 98 8.88 2.44 -2.89
CA SER A 98 8.55 2.33 -4.31
C SER A 98 7.33 3.18 -4.69
N PHE A 99 7.08 3.31 -5.99
CA PHE A 99 5.77 3.72 -6.49
C PHE A 99 4.70 2.66 -6.16
N LEU A 100 3.45 3.03 -6.37
CA LEU A 100 2.29 2.26 -5.96
C LEU A 100 1.86 1.23 -7.00
N SER A 101 1.18 0.21 -6.51
CA SER A 101 0.30 -0.67 -7.24
C SER A 101 -1.11 -0.52 -6.68
N ASP A 102 -2.07 -0.33 -7.58
CA ASP A 102 -3.51 -0.37 -7.32
C ASP A 102 -4.15 -1.70 -7.75
N VAL A 103 -3.31 -2.70 -8.09
CA VAL A 103 -3.80 -4.03 -8.49
C VAL A 103 -4.35 -4.69 -7.24
N GLY A 104 -5.67 -4.75 -7.14
CA GLY A 104 -6.35 -5.23 -5.95
C GLY A 104 -7.83 -5.43 -6.21
N GLY A 105 -8.61 -5.43 -5.15
CA GLY A 105 -10.06 -5.49 -5.26
C GLY A 105 -10.72 -5.73 -3.91
N ASP A 106 -11.92 -6.28 -4.00
CA ASP A 106 -12.78 -6.55 -2.85
C ASP A 106 -12.85 -8.05 -2.63
N GLY A 107 -12.51 -8.48 -1.42
CA GLY A 107 -12.71 -9.83 -0.94
C GLY A 107 -14.16 -10.09 -0.55
N PRO A 108 -14.47 -11.35 -0.16
CA PRO A 108 -15.73 -11.66 0.52
C PRO A 108 -15.91 -10.70 1.71
N ASP A 109 -17.14 -10.22 1.92
CA ASP A 109 -17.51 -9.26 2.96
C ASP A 109 -17.01 -7.81 2.75
N GLY A 110 -16.57 -7.47 1.54
CA GLY A 110 -16.15 -6.11 1.19
C GLY A 110 -14.77 -5.70 1.73
N MET A 111 -14.00 -6.66 2.28
CA MET A 111 -12.62 -6.41 2.70
C MET A 111 -11.76 -6.03 1.50
N LYS A 112 -11.17 -4.85 1.54
CA LYS A 112 -10.26 -4.37 0.52
C LYS A 112 -8.93 -5.11 0.61
N PHE A 113 -8.30 -5.33 -0.53
CA PHE A 113 -6.95 -5.88 -0.58
C PHE A 113 -6.18 -5.31 -1.76
N CYS A 114 -4.86 -5.24 -1.62
CA CYS A 114 -3.95 -5.07 -2.74
C CYS A 114 -3.07 -6.32 -2.94
N VAL A 115 -2.77 -6.62 -4.19
CA VAL A 115 -1.86 -7.70 -4.57
C VAL A 115 -0.44 -7.18 -4.41
N VAL A 116 0.28 -7.71 -3.42
CA VAL A 116 1.65 -7.29 -3.09
C VAL A 116 2.60 -7.46 -4.29
N PRO A 117 3.23 -6.37 -4.78
CA PRO A 117 4.35 -6.45 -5.72
C PRO A 117 5.50 -7.27 -5.14
N ARG A 118 6.26 -7.96 -5.99
CA ARG A 118 7.38 -8.80 -5.52
C ARG A 118 8.73 -8.42 -6.13
N ALA A 119 8.76 -7.35 -6.91
CA ALA A 119 9.96 -6.82 -7.53
C ALA A 119 9.85 -5.31 -7.68
N ILE A 120 11.01 -4.64 -7.73
CA ILE A 120 11.10 -3.25 -8.13
C ILE A 120 11.88 -3.12 -9.43
N ASN A 121 11.52 -2.14 -10.24
CA ASN A 121 12.37 -1.59 -11.30
C ASN A 121 13.10 -0.39 -10.70
N GLU A 122 14.32 -0.62 -10.21
CA GLU A 122 15.14 0.43 -9.62
C GLU A 122 15.69 1.33 -10.75
N LEU A 123 15.18 2.56 -10.82
CA LEU A 123 15.38 3.50 -11.92
C LEU A 123 16.81 4.08 -11.96
N ASN A 124 17.49 4.10 -10.83
CA ASN A 124 18.86 4.60 -10.67
C ASN A 124 19.90 3.47 -10.78
N ARG A 125 19.46 2.22 -11.04
CA ARG A 125 20.27 1.00 -11.13
C ARG A 125 21.10 0.71 -9.87
N LYS A 126 20.62 1.13 -8.71
CA LYS A 126 21.28 0.86 -7.42
C LYS A 126 21.00 -0.55 -6.93
N ARG A 127 21.92 -1.08 -6.13
CA ARG A 127 21.68 -2.27 -5.31
C ARG A 127 20.64 -1.95 -4.24
N TYR A 128 19.78 -2.92 -3.99
CA TYR A 128 18.72 -2.83 -3.00
C TYR A 128 18.49 -4.16 -2.28
N ILE A 129 17.92 -4.05 -1.09
CA ILE A 129 17.42 -5.18 -0.28
C ILE A 129 15.94 -4.93 -0.04
N LEU A 130 15.07 -5.76 -0.60
CA LEU A 130 13.63 -5.66 -0.34
C LEU A 130 13.32 -6.09 1.09
N LEU A 131 12.87 -5.13 1.89
CA LEU A 131 12.55 -5.31 3.30
C LEU A 131 11.09 -5.68 3.52
N GLY A 132 10.18 -5.26 2.63
CA GLY A 132 8.83 -5.80 2.66
C GLY A 132 7.77 -4.93 1.99
N PRO A 133 6.51 -5.37 2.08
CA PRO A 133 5.37 -4.60 1.62
C PRO A 133 5.07 -3.39 2.51
N ALA A 134 4.41 -2.41 1.91
CA ALA A 134 3.70 -1.34 2.60
C ALA A 134 2.33 -1.15 1.95
N HIS A 135 1.27 -0.89 2.72
CA HIS A 135 -0.04 -0.52 2.18
C HIS A 135 -0.84 0.34 3.16
N ASN A 136 -1.85 1.02 2.64
CA ASN A 136 -2.84 1.69 3.49
C ASN A 136 -4.00 0.76 3.82
N HIS A 137 -4.58 0.97 5.01
CA HIS A 137 -5.93 0.49 5.31
C HIS A 137 -6.92 1.66 5.22
N PRO A 138 -7.94 1.58 4.37
CA PRO A 138 -8.91 2.66 4.26
C PRO A 138 -9.90 2.70 5.44
N HIS A 139 -10.12 1.60 6.17
CA HIS A 139 -11.24 1.49 7.10
C HIS A 139 -10.85 1.33 8.58
N ASN A 140 -9.69 0.75 8.89
CA ASN A 140 -9.27 0.51 10.28
C ASN A 140 -7.74 0.45 10.43
N ARG A 141 -7.27 0.37 11.67
CA ARG A 141 -5.82 0.35 12.03
C ARG A 141 -5.25 -1.07 12.15
N GLU A 142 -6.13 -2.06 12.23
CA GLU A 142 -5.75 -3.41 12.63
C GLU A 142 -5.18 -4.17 11.45
N PHE A 143 -4.15 -4.97 11.69
CA PHE A 143 -3.69 -5.92 10.68
C PHE A 143 -4.79 -6.95 10.42
N SER A 144 -5.09 -7.16 9.14
CA SER A 144 -5.90 -8.27 8.70
C SER A 144 -5.19 -9.59 9.02
N ARG A 145 -5.96 -10.68 9.03
CA ARG A 145 -5.36 -12.01 9.15
C ARG A 145 -4.48 -12.33 7.92
N ALA A 146 -4.78 -11.77 6.75
CA ALA A 146 -3.97 -11.98 5.55
C ALA A 146 -2.60 -11.31 5.67
N ASP A 147 -2.57 -10.09 6.21
CA ASP A 147 -1.37 -9.29 6.46
C ASP A 147 -0.34 -10.04 7.31
N THR A 148 -0.87 -10.72 8.33
CA THR A 148 -0.11 -11.50 9.32
C THR A 148 0.16 -12.94 8.89
N GLY A 149 -0.18 -13.31 7.66
CA GLY A 149 0.17 -14.61 7.07
C GLY A 149 -0.79 -15.74 7.45
N LYS A 150 -2.11 -15.49 7.54
CA LYS A 150 -3.13 -16.53 7.71
C LYS A 150 -2.89 -17.71 6.77
N ARG A 151 -2.81 -18.92 7.34
CA ARG A 151 -2.55 -20.19 6.63
C ARG A 151 -1.21 -20.22 5.90
N ARG A 152 -0.22 -19.45 6.38
CA ARG A 152 1.17 -19.50 5.90
C ARG A 152 2.08 -20.09 6.98
N PRO A 153 3.15 -20.80 6.59
CA PRO A 153 4.09 -21.38 7.54
C PRO A 153 4.84 -20.28 8.30
N LEU A 154 5.40 -20.65 9.46
CA LEU A 154 6.32 -19.78 10.18
C LEU A 154 7.51 -19.41 9.30
N GLY A 155 7.94 -18.15 9.41
CA GLY A 155 9.04 -17.63 8.62
C GLY A 155 8.68 -17.28 7.17
N TRP A 156 7.40 -17.27 6.80
CA TRP A 156 6.92 -16.78 5.51
C TRP A 156 6.82 -15.25 5.46
N SER A 157 7.01 -14.68 4.26
CA SER A 157 6.63 -13.32 3.88
C SER A 157 6.10 -13.31 2.42
N PRO A 158 5.39 -12.28 1.98
CA PRO A 158 4.97 -12.14 0.57
C PRO A 158 6.14 -12.16 -0.44
N LEU A 159 7.34 -11.85 0.03
CA LEU A 159 8.57 -11.81 -0.77
C LEU A 159 9.39 -13.10 -0.70
N GLY A 160 8.89 -14.16 -0.07
CA GLY A 160 9.61 -15.41 0.19
C GLY A 160 9.86 -15.64 1.68
N THR A 161 11.11 -15.74 2.11
CA THR A 161 11.47 -15.90 3.52
C THR A 161 11.29 -14.61 4.32
N SER A 162 10.89 -14.72 5.58
CA SER A 162 10.76 -13.62 6.55
C SER A 162 12.08 -12.93 6.91
N ARG A 163 13.22 -13.51 6.50
CA ARG A 163 14.55 -12.94 6.67
C ARG A 163 15.34 -13.04 5.38
N VAL A 164 16.21 -12.09 5.14
CA VAL A 164 17.15 -12.06 4.02
C VAL A 164 18.56 -11.81 4.55
N PHE A 165 19.52 -12.60 4.09
CA PHE A 165 20.94 -12.41 4.39
C PHE A 165 21.59 -11.67 3.22
N ASP A 166 22.13 -10.49 3.51
CA ASP A 166 22.93 -9.74 2.54
C ASP A 166 24.40 -10.14 2.68
N ARG A 167 24.92 -10.83 1.67
CA ARG A 167 26.27 -11.38 1.69
C ARG A 167 27.36 -10.32 1.73
N GLU A 168 27.10 -9.16 1.14
CA GLU A 168 28.12 -8.11 1.02
C GLU A 168 28.28 -7.31 2.32
N THR A 169 27.18 -6.99 3.01
CA THR A 169 27.26 -6.33 4.32
C THR A 169 27.39 -7.31 5.49
N GLY A 170 27.16 -8.60 5.27
CA GLY A 170 27.09 -9.62 6.33
C GLY A 170 25.88 -9.46 7.26
N ARG A 171 24.92 -8.59 6.91
CA ARG A 171 23.75 -8.30 7.75
C ARG A 171 22.59 -9.23 7.42
N VAL A 172 21.87 -9.66 8.46
CA VAL A 172 20.56 -10.29 8.34
C VAL A 172 19.49 -9.22 8.53
N TRP A 173 18.54 -9.18 7.61
CA TRP A 173 17.40 -8.29 7.66
C TRP A 173 16.13 -9.09 7.89
N ASP A 174 15.35 -8.68 8.86
CA ASP A 174 13.98 -9.15 9.00
C ASP A 174 13.10 -8.42 7.99
N ARG A 175 12.15 -9.15 7.41
CA ARG A 175 11.13 -8.56 6.56
C ARG A 175 9.96 -8.08 7.37
N GLU A 176 9.47 -6.91 7.01
CA GLU A 176 8.48 -6.19 7.78
C GLU A 176 7.39 -5.66 6.86
N LEU A 177 6.14 -5.72 7.30
CA LEU A 177 5.00 -5.08 6.66
C LEU A 177 4.75 -3.73 7.33
N LEU A 178 4.63 -2.68 6.53
CA LEU A 178 4.14 -1.37 6.99
C LEU A 178 2.66 -1.21 6.63
N VAL A 179 1.86 -0.80 7.60
CA VAL A 179 0.45 -0.45 7.42
C VAL A 179 0.24 1.01 7.77
N PHE A 180 -0.37 1.75 6.85
CA PHE A 180 -0.67 3.17 6.99
C PHE A 180 -2.17 3.37 7.20
N TYR A 181 -2.54 4.22 8.16
CA TYR A 181 -3.93 4.57 8.40
C TYR A 181 -4.06 6.08 8.63
N ARG A 182 -4.94 6.73 7.86
CA ARG A 182 -5.29 8.13 8.10
C ARG A 182 -6.49 8.20 9.03
N GLU A 183 -6.24 8.79 10.19
CA GLU A 183 -7.21 9.06 11.22
C GLU A 183 -8.26 10.06 10.73
N ARG A 184 -9.46 10.04 11.32
CA ARG A 184 -10.54 10.99 10.99
C ARG A 184 -10.17 12.45 11.24
N ASN A 185 -9.23 12.71 12.14
CA ASN A 185 -8.70 14.06 12.40
C ASN A 185 -7.58 14.46 11.43
N GLY A 186 -7.33 13.66 10.38
CA GLY A 186 -6.31 13.91 9.37
C GLY A 186 -4.90 13.43 9.74
N ARG A 187 -4.65 13.05 11.00
CA ARG A 187 -3.35 12.51 11.41
C ARG A 187 -3.08 11.17 10.74
N CYS A 188 -1.84 10.92 10.33
CA CYS A 188 -1.44 9.59 9.87
C CYS A 188 -0.86 8.74 11.01
N SER A 189 -1.28 7.48 11.09
CA SER A 189 -0.81 6.47 12.04
C SER A 189 -0.15 5.33 11.26
N THR A 190 1.10 5.01 11.60
CA THR A 190 1.82 3.87 11.00
C THR A 190 1.98 2.73 12.00
N PHE A 191 1.76 1.53 11.49
CA PHE A 191 1.97 0.28 12.19
C PHE A 191 2.95 -0.60 11.41
N LYS A 192 3.65 -1.48 12.13
CA LYS A 192 4.59 -2.42 11.55
C LYS A 192 4.36 -3.83 12.07
N TYR A 193 4.41 -4.80 11.18
CA TYR A 193 4.43 -6.21 11.53
C TYR A 193 5.72 -6.85 11.05
N ASN A 194 6.49 -7.44 11.96
CA ASN A 194 7.71 -8.16 11.60
C ASN A 194 7.38 -9.64 11.32
N TYR A 195 7.62 -10.11 10.11
CA TYR A 195 7.24 -11.47 9.67
C TYR A 195 8.01 -12.58 10.40
N PHE A 196 9.20 -12.27 10.96
CA PHE A 196 10.03 -13.24 11.67
C PHE A 196 9.63 -13.35 13.14
N THR A 197 9.65 -12.23 13.88
CA THR A 197 9.35 -12.19 15.31
C THR A 197 7.84 -12.26 15.60
N ARG A 198 7.03 -11.94 14.59
CA ARG A 198 5.57 -11.81 14.65
C ARG A 198 5.09 -10.70 15.58
N LEU A 199 5.98 -9.78 15.93
CA LEU A 199 5.65 -8.62 16.76
C LEU A 199 4.95 -7.55 15.92
N VAL A 200 3.99 -6.91 16.56
CA VAL A 200 3.25 -5.76 16.03
C VAL A 200 3.71 -4.52 16.78
N TYR A 201 4.05 -3.50 16.02
CA TYR A 201 4.52 -2.22 16.52
C TYR A 201 3.62 -1.09 16.03
N ALA A 202 3.53 -0.04 16.83
CA ALA A 202 2.95 1.22 16.45
C ALA A 202 4.03 2.30 16.50
N LEU A 203 4.07 3.17 15.50
CA LEU A 203 4.98 4.31 15.50
C LEU A 203 4.44 5.38 16.45
N ARG A 204 5.26 5.81 17.40
CA ARG A 204 4.89 6.77 18.44
C ARG A 204 6.06 7.72 18.67
N ARG A 205 5.85 9.01 18.35
CA ARG A 205 6.84 10.07 18.58
C ARG A 205 8.22 9.72 17.99
N GLY A 206 8.25 9.20 16.76
CA GLY A 206 9.48 8.79 16.09
C GLY A 206 10.08 7.45 16.56
N GLU A 207 9.36 6.65 17.36
CA GLU A 207 9.87 5.36 17.87
C GLU A 207 8.88 4.20 17.68
N TRP A 208 9.39 3.01 17.36
CA TRP A 208 8.58 1.79 17.30
C TRP A 208 8.27 1.24 18.70
N VAL A 209 7.01 1.32 19.10
CA VAL A 209 6.53 0.74 20.37
C VAL A 209 5.85 -0.60 20.07
N ALA A 210 6.34 -1.69 20.66
CA ALA A 210 5.70 -3.00 20.53
C ALA A 210 4.35 -2.99 21.26
N ILE A 211 3.27 -3.26 20.53
CA ILE A 211 1.90 -3.22 21.06
C ILE A 211 1.23 -4.60 21.08
N GLY A 212 1.77 -5.59 20.37
CA GLY A 212 1.18 -6.91 20.35
C GLY A 212 1.99 -7.95 19.58
N LYS A 213 1.39 -9.11 19.40
CA LYS A 213 1.99 -10.24 18.68
C LYS A 213 0.94 -11.03 17.91
N ALA A 214 1.23 -11.40 16.67
CA ALA A 214 0.40 -12.32 15.91
C ALA A 214 0.68 -13.77 16.34
N GLY A 215 -0.36 -14.51 16.69
CA GLY A 215 -0.26 -15.90 17.15
C GLY A 215 -1.00 -16.90 16.24
N GLY A 216 -0.60 -18.17 16.32
CA GLY A 216 -1.26 -19.31 15.67
C GLY A 216 -1.23 -19.29 14.14
N GLU A 217 -1.85 -20.31 13.55
CA GLU A 217 -1.99 -20.49 12.10
C GLU A 217 -2.87 -19.42 11.44
N TYR A 218 -3.75 -18.79 12.23
CA TYR A 218 -4.70 -17.79 11.74
C TYR A 218 -4.15 -16.35 11.70
N GLY A 219 -2.95 -16.11 12.25
CA GLY A 219 -2.36 -14.77 12.28
C GLY A 219 -3.08 -13.78 13.20
N LYS A 220 -3.90 -14.23 14.14
CA LYS A 220 -4.65 -13.31 15.01
C LYS A 220 -3.68 -12.48 15.85
N VAL A 221 -3.79 -11.16 15.78
CA VAL A 221 -3.04 -10.25 16.65
C VAL A 221 -3.68 -10.22 18.03
N THR A 222 -2.85 -10.39 19.05
CA THR A 222 -3.20 -10.14 20.45
C THR A 222 -2.33 -8.99 20.95
N LEU A 223 -2.95 -7.93 21.46
CA LEU A 223 -2.24 -6.80 22.07
C LEU A 223 -1.66 -7.20 23.42
N PHE A 224 -0.56 -6.56 23.81
CA PHE A 224 -0.01 -6.69 25.15
C PHE A 224 -0.85 -5.92 26.17
N ASP A 225 -0.78 -6.31 27.44
CA ASP A 225 -1.53 -5.67 28.51
C ASP A 225 -1.26 -4.15 28.56
N GLY A 226 -2.34 -3.36 28.58
CA GLY A 226 -2.27 -1.90 28.58
C GLY A 226 -1.78 -1.26 27.27
N ARG A 227 -1.69 -2.03 26.17
CA ARG A 227 -1.37 -1.50 24.83
C ARG A 227 -2.61 -1.42 23.95
N GLU A 228 -2.66 -0.38 23.12
CA GLU A 228 -3.77 -0.09 22.24
C GLU A 228 -3.30 0.33 20.84
N TRP A 229 -4.20 0.25 19.86
CA TRP A 229 -3.97 0.78 18.51
C TRP A 229 -3.90 2.31 18.48
N LEU A 230 -4.58 2.96 19.42
CA LEU A 230 -4.49 4.40 19.64
C LEU A 230 -3.41 4.70 20.70
N PRO A 231 -2.71 5.85 20.59
CA PRO A 231 -1.83 6.33 21.65
C PRO A 231 -2.61 6.81 22.88
#